data_AF-A0A2D7TLU7-F1
#
_entry.id   AF-A0A2D7TLU7-F1
#
_cell.length_a   1.000
_cell.length_b   1.000
_cell.length_c   1.000
_cell.angle_alpha   90.00
_cell.angle_beta   90.00
_cell.angle_gamma   90.00
#
_symmetry.space_group_name_H-M   'P 1'
#
loop_
_entity.id
_entity.type
_entity.pdbx_description
1 polymer ?
#
loop_
_entity_poly.entity_id
_entity_poly.type
_entity_poly.pdbx_seq_one_letter_code
_entity_poly.pdbx_strand_id
1 'polypeptide(L)'
;MIDNEQTEQIEELDDIVVDLSEDEGEKPEETSDTESPITEAVKEETDTKEANDQEQTPDDSPEEIIEESEEPETAEDDSKKVFGKRAEKRIKRLVAQKKELEEKLKAAEEERYSLQAKTDQFARASARNELDSINNYIEGLSSREEQALTALKIAKEGGNVEEEIKATDTLATVKAEALVAKQYKARAESRMPSNPSEKKSEEDVPAKPEQGQPIPDRRALDWQKRNKWFGGNETSDRIMSQAAVLIHKELIEDGINPELEPEEYYAELDARLRSEFPDKFKQKGAKKVPTVVGGTRATVGTSKVKLTKTEVEMAQRLGVDLKEYARQKQRQNKAGGQ
;
A
#
# COMPACT_ATOMS: atom_id res chain seq x y z
N MET A 1 -35.67 -57.21 -49.53
CA MET A 1 -35.52 -57.76 -50.89
C MET A 1 -35.69 -56.59 -51.84
N ILE A 2 -34.76 -56.15 -52.65
CA ILE A 2 -33.42 -56.57 -53.10
C ILE A 2 -32.82 -55.23 -53.60
N ASP A 3 -31.74 -54.76 -52.97
CA ASP A 3 -30.38 -54.61 -53.53
C ASP A 3 -30.30 -54.04 -54.96
N ASN A 4 -29.60 -52.91 -55.09
CA ASN A 4 -28.59 -52.64 -56.14
C ASN A 4 -27.93 -51.27 -55.83
N GLU A 5 -26.84 -51.22 -55.06
CA GLU A 5 -25.46 -51.26 -55.56
C GLU A 5 -25.20 -50.30 -56.73
N GLN A 6 -24.66 -49.11 -56.41
CA GLN A 6 -23.48 -48.59 -57.10
C GLN A 6 -22.53 -47.98 -56.07
N THR A 7 -21.58 -48.81 -55.69
CA THR A 7 -20.24 -48.42 -55.23
C THR A 7 -19.54 -47.62 -56.32
N GLU A 8 -19.16 -46.38 -56.06
CA GLU A 8 -18.06 -45.74 -56.79
C GLU A 8 -17.12 -45.03 -55.80
N GLN A 9 -16.04 -45.75 -55.52
CA GLN A 9 -14.66 -45.26 -55.46
C GLN A 9 -14.34 -44.23 -54.37
N ILE A 10 -13.91 -44.81 -53.25
CA ILE A 10 -12.84 -44.26 -52.42
C ILE A 10 -11.64 -43.97 -53.34
N GLU A 11 -11.47 -42.72 -53.77
CA GLU A 11 -10.12 -42.22 -54.00
C GLU A 11 -9.58 -41.81 -52.64
N GLU A 12 -8.73 -42.70 -52.14
CA GLU A 12 -7.79 -42.48 -51.05
C GLU A 12 -6.85 -41.34 -51.48
N LEU A 13 -7.29 -40.11 -51.27
CA LEU A 13 -6.54 -38.90 -51.64
C LEU A 13 -5.65 -38.50 -50.47
N ASP A 14 -4.34 -38.59 -50.68
CA ASP A 14 -3.28 -38.39 -49.70
C ASP A 14 -3.49 -37.12 -48.86
N ASP A 15 -3.78 -37.31 -47.56
CA ASP A 15 -3.70 -36.25 -46.56
C ASP A 15 -2.27 -35.69 -46.54
N ILE A 16 -2.09 -34.39 -46.74
CA ILE A 16 -0.76 -33.77 -46.61
C ILE A 16 -0.50 -33.53 -45.12
N VAL A 17 0.56 -34.18 -44.62
CA VAL A 17 1.00 -34.07 -43.23
C VAL A 17 2.09 -32.99 -43.12
N VAL A 18 1.76 -31.87 -42.47
CA VAL A 18 2.72 -30.77 -42.25
C VAL A 18 3.33 -30.88 -40.85
N ASP A 19 4.66 -30.87 -40.76
CA ASP A 19 5.40 -30.91 -39.49
C ASP A 19 5.76 -29.49 -39.02
N LEU A 20 5.39 -29.16 -37.77
CA LEU A 20 5.49 -27.80 -37.22
C LEU A 20 6.65 -27.62 -36.23
N SER A 21 7.56 -28.59 -36.10
CA SER A 21 8.57 -28.64 -35.04
C SER A 21 9.85 -27.80 -35.24
N GLU A 22 9.98 -27.03 -36.32
CA GLU A 22 11.15 -26.16 -36.54
C GLU A 22 10.73 -24.68 -36.66
N ASP A 23 11.09 -23.90 -35.64
CA ASP A 23 12.03 -22.76 -35.68
C ASP A 23 11.65 -21.59 -34.73
N GLU A 24 12.72 -20.94 -34.29
CA GLU A 24 13.01 -20.03 -33.19
C GLU A 24 12.31 -18.66 -33.20
N GLY A 25 12.52 -17.93 -32.10
CA GLY A 25 11.72 -16.78 -31.68
C GLY A 25 11.90 -15.50 -32.48
N GLU A 26 10.80 -14.76 -32.58
CA GLU A 26 10.82 -13.33 -32.86
C GLU A 26 9.72 -12.63 -32.06
N LYS A 27 10.11 -11.49 -31.48
CA LYS A 27 9.41 -10.66 -30.49
C LYS A 27 8.65 -9.57 -31.25
N PRO A 28 7.40 -9.21 -30.93
CA PRO A 28 6.70 -8.16 -31.66
C PRO A 28 7.07 -6.78 -31.12
N GLU A 29 7.42 -5.87 -32.05
CA GLU A 29 7.39 -4.41 -31.88
C GLU A 29 5.93 -3.93 -31.83
N GLU A 30 5.68 -2.94 -30.97
CA GLU A 30 4.38 -2.32 -30.74
C GLU A 30 4.43 -0.89 -31.29
N THR A 31 3.63 -0.60 -32.31
CA THR A 31 3.32 0.76 -32.76
C THR A 31 1.82 0.86 -33.03
N SER A 32 1.13 1.79 -32.37
CA SER A 32 0.00 2.50 -32.96
C SER A 32 -0.27 3.81 -32.23
N ASP A 33 -0.06 4.92 -32.94
CA ASP A 33 -0.71 6.21 -32.75
C ASP A 33 -2.24 6.06 -32.71
N THR A 34 -2.94 6.87 -31.90
CA THR A 34 -4.21 7.53 -32.28
C THR A 34 -4.54 8.67 -31.29
N GLU A 35 -4.38 9.91 -31.77
CA GLU A 35 -5.35 11.03 -31.79
C GLU A 35 -6.29 11.35 -30.59
N SER A 36 -6.20 12.60 -30.12
CA SER A 36 -7.12 13.36 -29.26
C SER A 36 -8.49 13.62 -29.90
N PRO A 37 -9.55 14.07 -29.16
CA PRO A 37 -9.80 15.52 -28.99
C PRO A 37 -10.49 15.93 -27.65
N ILE A 38 -10.09 17.06 -27.02
CA ILE A 38 -10.76 18.39 -26.96
C ILE A 38 -11.93 18.54 -25.96
N THR A 39 -11.59 19.17 -24.83
CA THR A 39 -12.25 20.22 -24.00
C THR A 39 -13.78 20.34 -23.93
N GLU A 40 -14.30 20.27 -22.70
CA GLU A 40 -15.63 20.72 -22.30
C GLU A 40 -15.52 21.90 -21.32
N ALA A 41 -16.33 22.92 -21.59
CA ALA A 41 -16.43 24.17 -20.86
C ALA A 41 -17.48 24.10 -19.76
N VAL A 42 -17.20 24.69 -18.58
CA VAL A 42 -18.24 25.07 -17.62
C VAL A 42 -18.05 26.53 -17.25
N LYS A 43 -19.06 27.32 -17.63
CA LYS A 43 -19.36 28.66 -17.12
C LYS A 43 -20.14 28.51 -15.83
N GLU A 44 -19.83 29.30 -14.81
CA GLU A 44 -20.82 29.70 -13.81
C GLU A 44 -20.65 31.19 -13.52
N GLU A 45 -21.71 31.94 -13.80
CA GLU A 45 -21.88 33.35 -13.45
C GLU A 45 -22.56 33.43 -12.08
N THR A 46 -22.02 34.24 -11.17
CA THR A 46 -22.84 34.99 -10.21
C THR A 46 -22.20 36.36 -9.98
N ASP A 47 -22.98 37.39 -10.30
CA ASP A 47 -22.63 38.81 -10.29
C ASP A 47 -23.22 39.50 -9.04
N THR A 48 -22.41 40.43 -8.46
CA THR A 48 -22.68 41.65 -7.64
C THR A 48 -23.75 41.67 -6.53
N LYS A 49 -23.67 42.44 -5.42
CA LYS A 49 -23.07 43.76 -5.04
C LYS A 49 -23.16 43.86 -3.49
N GLU A 50 -22.24 44.44 -2.71
CA GLU A 50 -22.04 45.86 -2.29
C GLU A 50 -21.34 45.72 -0.89
N ALA A 51 -20.45 46.55 -0.34
CA ALA A 51 -19.88 47.84 -0.67
C ALA A 51 -18.61 48.08 0.19
N ASN A 52 -17.71 48.93 -0.33
CA ASN A 52 -16.88 49.91 0.39
C ASN A 52 -15.73 49.42 1.31
N ASP A 53 -14.46 49.66 0.92
CA ASP A 53 -13.68 50.82 1.41
C ASP A 53 -12.36 51.03 0.63
N GLN A 54 -11.88 52.27 0.69
CA GLN A 54 -10.86 52.93 -0.13
C GLN A 54 -9.39 52.49 0.04
N GLU A 55 -8.66 52.64 -1.08
CA GLU A 55 -7.30 53.24 -1.23
C GLU A 55 -6.09 52.69 -0.45
N GLN A 56 -5.15 52.06 -1.18
CA GLN A 56 -3.80 52.55 -1.53
C GLN A 56 -2.81 51.38 -1.74
N THR A 57 -2.38 51.19 -2.99
CA THR A 57 -1.22 50.40 -3.40
C THR A 57 0.00 51.31 -3.57
N PRO A 58 1.20 50.78 -3.30
CA PRO A 58 2.26 50.78 -4.32
C PRO A 58 2.75 49.33 -4.48
N ASP A 59 2.53 48.66 -5.60
CA ASP A 59 3.32 48.74 -6.85
C ASP A 59 4.84 48.94 -6.61
N ASP A 60 5.57 47.83 -6.61
CA ASP A 60 7.00 47.78 -6.92
C ASP A 60 7.33 46.40 -7.50
N SER A 61 7.06 46.27 -8.81
CA SER A 61 7.62 45.23 -9.67
C SER A 61 8.76 45.87 -10.45
N PRO A 62 10.03 45.51 -10.24
CA PRO A 62 11.12 46.13 -10.98
C PRO A 62 11.13 45.64 -12.43
N GLU A 63 10.86 46.57 -13.33
CA GLU A 63 10.99 46.47 -14.78
C GLU A 63 12.38 45.97 -15.20
N GLU A 64 12.34 44.99 -16.08
CA GLU A 64 13.46 44.46 -16.84
C GLU A 64 13.81 45.46 -17.95
N ILE A 65 14.82 46.30 -17.72
CA ILE A 65 15.40 47.15 -18.77
C ILE A 65 16.39 46.30 -19.58
N ILE A 66 15.93 45.86 -20.75
CA ILE A 66 16.78 45.38 -21.84
C ILE A 66 16.97 46.58 -22.78
N GLU A 67 18.14 47.20 -22.77
CA GLU A 67 18.56 48.15 -23.81
C GLU A 67 19.93 47.73 -24.37
N GLU A 68 19.84 47.04 -25.50
CA GLU A 68 20.60 47.18 -26.74
C GLU A 68 22.06 47.68 -26.71
N SER A 69 22.96 46.76 -27.10
CA SER A 69 24.04 46.92 -28.08
C SER A 69 24.80 48.25 -28.17
N GLU A 70 26.05 48.24 -27.70
CA GLU A 70 27.14 48.90 -28.41
C GLU A 70 28.47 48.18 -28.13
N GLU A 71 29.07 47.65 -29.18
CA GLU A 71 30.45 47.15 -29.21
C GLU A 71 31.30 48.23 -29.90
N PRO A 72 32.54 48.46 -29.46
CA PRO A 72 33.60 48.21 -30.44
C PRO A 72 34.80 47.44 -29.87
N GLU A 73 35.38 46.64 -30.75
CA GLU A 73 36.60 45.88 -30.59
C GLU A 73 37.79 46.72 -30.07
N THR A 74 38.53 46.19 -29.10
CA THR A 74 40.01 46.15 -29.10
C THR A 74 40.53 45.26 -27.95
N ALA A 75 41.60 44.50 -28.24
CA ALA A 75 42.43 43.65 -27.36
C ALA A 75 41.97 42.20 -27.11
N GLU A 76 42.40 41.30 -28.00
CA GLU A 76 42.29 39.83 -27.90
C GLU A 76 42.97 39.20 -26.66
N ASP A 77 43.76 39.94 -25.87
CA ASP A 77 44.40 39.42 -24.64
C ASP A 77 43.70 39.85 -23.33
N ASP A 78 42.77 40.83 -23.38
CA ASP A 78 42.01 41.30 -22.21
C ASP A 78 40.60 40.69 -22.12
N SER A 79 40.09 40.16 -23.23
CA SER A 79 38.78 39.52 -23.31
C SER A 79 38.64 38.36 -22.30
N LYS A 80 39.62 37.45 -22.22
CA LYS A 80 39.62 36.33 -21.25
C LYS A 80 39.56 36.80 -19.79
N LYS A 81 40.21 37.93 -19.44
CA LYS A 81 40.16 38.51 -18.08
C LYS A 81 38.80 39.15 -17.80
N VAL A 82 38.18 39.80 -18.80
CA VAL A 82 36.83 40.36 -18.69
C VAL A 82 35.77 39.27 -18.56
N PHE A 83 35.88 38.18 -19.33
CA PHE A 83 35.03 36.99 -19.19
C PHE A 83 35.17 36.33 -17.81
N GLY A 84 36.40 36.26 -17.27
CA GLY A 84 36.67 35.81 -15.89
C GLY A 84 35.97 36.68 -14.84
N LYS A 85 36.08 38.01 -14.93
CA LYS A 85 35.41 38.95 -14.01
C LYS A 85 33.88 38.87 -14.05
N ARG A 86 33.27 38.65 -15.22
CA ARG A 86 31.81 38.45 -15.34
C ARG A 86 31.37 37.11 -14.73
N ALA A 87 32.15 36.06 -14.94
CA ALA A 87 31.91 34.75 -14.32
C ALA A 87 32.05 34.83 -12.79
N GLU A 88 33.08 35.50 -12.26
CA GLU A 88 33.28 35.74 -10.83
C GLU A 88 32.10 36.50 -10.19
N LYS A 89 31.62 37.56 -10.83
CA LYS A 89 30.42 38.30 -10.37
C LYS A 89 29.19 37.40 -10.33
N ARG A 90 28.98 36.55 -11.35
CA ARG A 90 27.87 35.59 -11.39
C ARG A 90 28.00 34.53 -10.29
N ILE A 91 29.20 33.98 -10.08
CA ILE A 91 29.47 33.02 -9.01
C ILE A 91 29.19 33.67 -7.65
N LYS A 92 29.66 34.89 -7.41
CA LYS A 92 29.39 35.62 -6.16
C LYS A 92 27.88 35.83 -5.95
N ARG A 93 27.13 36.18 -6.99
CA ARG A 93 25.66 36.31 -6.92
C ARG A 93 25.00 34.97 -6.60
N LEU A 94 25.39 33.89 -7.27
CA LEU A 94 24.87 32.55 -7.00
C LEU A 94 25.20 32.06 -5.59
N VAL A 95 26.40 32.35 -5.08
CA VAL A 95 26.79 32.03 -3.70
C VAL A 95 25.98 32.83 -2.69
N ALA A 96 25.75 34.13 -2.95
CA ALA A 96 24.89 34.96 -2.11
C ALA A 96 23.44 34.44 -2.10
N GLN A 97 22.89 34.10 -3.28
CA GLN A 97 21.56 33.51 -3.41
C GLN A 97 21.46 32.15 -2.70
N LYS A 98 22.49 31.29 -2.84
CA LYS A 98 22.53 30.01 -2.13
C LYS A 98 22.52 30.20 -0.62
N LYS A 99 23.31 31.14 -0.11
CA LYS A 99 23.35 31.47 1.32
C LYS A 99 21.99 32.00 1.81
N GLU A 100 21.37 32.90 1.06
CA GLU A 100 20.03 33.42 1.38
C GLU A 100 18.98 32.30 1.38
N LEU A 101 19.03 31.38 0.41
CA LEU A 101 18.14 30.22 0.36
C LEU A 101 18.40 29.26 1.52
N GLU A 102 19.66 29.03 1.91
CA GLU A 102 20.02 28.21 3.07
C GLU A 102 19.50 28.84 4.37
N GLU A 103 19.58 30.16 4.52
CA GLU A 103 19.01 30.89 5.68
C GLU A 103 17.48 30.81 5.71
N LYS A 104 16.81 30.99 4.56
CA LYS A 104 15.35 30.81 4.44
C LYS A 104 14.93 29.38 4.75
N LEU A 105 15.67 28.39 4.27
CA LEU A 105 15.39 26.97 4.54
C LEU A 105 15.50 26.68 6.04
N LYS A 106 16.57 27.15 6.69
CA LYS A 106 16.73 27.00 8.15
C LYS A 106 15.60 27.66 8.93
N ALA A 107 15.22 28.89 8.57
CA ALA A 107 14.11 29.58 9.21
C ALA A 107 12.78 28.82 9.04
N ALA A 108 12.52 28.29 7.84
CA ALA A 108 11.33 27.48 7.58
C ALA A 108 11.35 26.15 8.36
N GLU A 109 12.51 25.50 8.51
CA GLU A 109 12.65 24.30 9.34
C GLU A 109 12.38 24.59 10.82
N GLU A 110 12.98 25.65 11.36
CA GLU A 110 12.75 26.10 12.74
C GLU A 110 11.28 26.42 13.00
N GLU A 111 10.63 27.12 12.06
CA GLU A 111 9.20 27.40 12.14
C GLU A 111 8.39 26.10 12.15
N ARG A 112 8.68 25.15 11.24
CA ARG A 112 8.00 23.84 11.20
C ARG A 112 8.15 23.08 12.50
N TYR A 113 9.35 23.01 13.08
CA TYR A 113 9.56 22.37 14.37
C TYR A 113 8.79 23.07 15.49
N SER A 114 8.77 24.40 15.49
CA SER A 114 8.03 25.18 16.48
C SER A 114 6.52 24.96 16.38
N LEU A 115 5.98 24.86 15.16
CA LEU A 115 4.57 24.60 14.89
C LEU A 115 4.23 23.17 15.32
N GLN A 116 5.07 22.19 14.99
CA GLN A 116 4.88 20.81 15.42
C GLN A 116 4.87 20.70 16.95
N ALA A 117 5.83 21.34 17.63
CA ALA A 117 5.88 21.36 19.09
C ALA A 117 4.62 22.00 19.71
N LYS A 118 4.12 23.09 19.12
CA LYS A 118 2.86 23.72 19.55
C LYS A 118 1.67 22.80 19.32
N THR A 119 1.58 22.14 18.16
CA THR A 119 0.48 21.20 17.87
C THR A 119 0.47 20.04 18.86
N ASP A 120 1.64 19.48 19.19
CA ASP A 120 1.77 18.41 20.19
C ASP A 120 1.38 18.90 21.58
N GLN A 121 1.78 20.13 21.94
CA GLN A 121 1.40 20.75 23.20
C GLN A 121 -0.12 20.97 23.28
N PHE A 122 -0.75 21.48 22.24
CA PHE A 122 -2.20 21.68 22.19
C PHE A 122 -2.96 20.36 22.22
N ALA A 123 -2.50 19.35 21.49
CA ALA A 123 -3.10 18.01 21.52
C ALA A 123 -3.06 17.41 22.94
N ARG A 124 -1.91 17.51 23.62
CA ARG A 124 -1.76 17.05 25.01
C ARG A 124 -2.62 17.85 25.99
N ALA A 125 -2.66 19.17 25.86
CA ALA A 125 -3.49 20.04 26.69
C ALA A 125 -4.98 19.75 26.49
N SER A 126 -5.42 19.55 25.25
CA SER A 126 -6.80 19.19 24.92
C SER A 126 -7.18 17.84 25.54
N ALA A 127 -6.33 16.82 25.42
CA ALA A 127 -6.59 15.51 26.02
C ALA A 127 -6.64 15.57 27.56
N ARG A 128 -5.79 16.39 28.19
CA ARG A 128 -5.84 16.65 29.65
C ARG A 128 -7.14 17.34 30.06
N ASN A 129 -7.50 18.41 29.37
CA ASN A 129 -8.72 19.17 29.66
C ASN A 129 -9.98 18.31 29.49
N GLU A 130 -10.02 17.43 28.48
CA GLU A 130 -11.10 16.46 28.29
C GLU A 130 -11.19 15.52 29.50
N LEU A 131 -10.06 14.95 29.94
CA LEU A 131 -10.02 14.05 31.09
C LEU A 131 -10.45 14.76 32.38
N ASP A 132 -9.98 15.99 32.62
CA ASP A 132 -10.34 16.78 33.78
C ASP A 132 -11.85 17.11 33.78
N SER A 133 -12.41 17.45 32.62
CA SER A 133 -13.85 17.67 32.48
C SER A 133 -14.66 16.41 32.79
N ILE A 134 -14.20 15.24 32.34
CA ILE A 134 -14.85 13.95 32.64
C ILE A 134 -14.76 13.65 34.13
N ASN A 135 -13.60 13.87 34.76
CA ASN A 135 -13.43 13.66 36.21
C ASN A 135 -14.36 14.55 37.03
N ASN A 136 -14.43 15.85 36.70
CA ASN A 136 -15.34 16.79 37.36
C ASN A 136 -16.81 16.38 37.19
N TYR A 137 -17.18 15.87 36.01
CA TYR A 137 -18.53 15.36 35.76
C TYR A 137 -18.82 14.11 36.61
N ILE A 138 -17.87 13.17 36.73
CA ILE A 138 -18.00 11.98 37.58
C ILE A 138 -18.15 12.38 39.06
N GLU A 139 -17.37 13.34 39.54
CA GLU A 139 -17.48 13.86 40.91
C GLU A 139 -18.86 14.50 41.17
N GLY A 140 -19.36 15.26 40.19
CA GLY A 140 -20.72 15.80 40.23
C GLY A 140 -21.79 14.70 40.26
N LEU A 141 -21.60 13.61 39.54
CA LEU A 141 -22.49 12.45 39.59
C LEU A 141 -22.45 11.73 40.94
N SER A 142 -21.28 11.59 41.57
CA SER A 142 -21.21 11.00 42.92
C SER A 142 -21.95 11.84 43.96
N SER A 143 -21.88 13.18 43.89
CA SER A 143 -22.66 14.03 44.78
C SER A 143 -24.18 13.87 44.55
N ARG A 144 -24.61 13.76 43.28
CA ARG A 144 -26.02 13.47 42.95
C ARG A 144 -26.46 12.09 43.43
N GLU A 145 -25.57 11.10 43.38
CA GLU A 145 -25.84 9.75 43.90
C GLU A 145 -26.09 9.79 45.41
N GLU A 146 -25.25 10.49 46.17
CA GLU A 146 -25.43 10.69 47.61
C GLU A 146 -26.75 11.43 47.93
N GLN A 147 -27.10 12.45 47.13
CA GLN A 147 -28.38 13.15 47.26
C GLN A 147 -29.59 12.25 46.98
N ALA A 148 -29.52 11.40 45.95
CA ALA A 148 -30.57 10.44 45.66
C ALA A 148 -30.70 9.38 46.76
N LEU A 149 -29.59 8.90 47.32
CA LEU A 149 -29.58 7.95 48.44
C LEU A 149 -30.16 8.55 49.72
N THR A 150 -29.83 9.80 50.03
CA THR A 150 -30.40 10.50 51.19
C THR A 150 -31.89 10.77 51.01
N ALA A 151 -32.33 11.22 49.83
CA ALA A 151 -33.75 11.36 49.49
C ALA A 151 -34.50 10.03 49.61
N LEU A 152 -33.92 8.93 49.12
CA LEU A 152 -34.49 7.59 49.22
C LEU A 152 -34.65 7.15 50.68
N LYS A 153 -33.66 7.44 51.52
CA LYS A 153 -33.71 7.14 52.96
C LYS A 153 -34.83 7.93 53.65
N ILE A 154 -34.94 9.23 53.37
CA ILE A 154 -36.01 10.09 53.91
C ILE A 154 -37.38 9.60 53.46
N ALA A 155 -37.55 9.26 52.18
CA ALA A 155 -38.81 8.75 51.65
C ALA A 155 -39.24 7.43 52.32
N LYS A 156 -38.28 6.53 52.57
CA LYS A 156 -38.50 5.28 53.31
C LYS A 156 -38.90 5.50 54.76
N GLU A 157 -38.21 6.42 55.45
CA GLU A 157 -38.53 6.79 56.84
C GLU A 157 -39.90 7.47 56.95
N GLY A 158 -40.27 8.27 55.93
CA GLY A 158 -41.57 8.94 55.82
C GLY A 158 -42.71 8.05 55.33
N GLY A 159 -42.42 6.82 54.87
CA GLY A 159 -43.41 5.90 54.29
C GLY A 159 -44.09 6.44 53.01
N ASN A 160 -43.45 7.38 52.31
CA ASN A 160 -43.99 7.98 51.09
C ASN A 160 -43.53 7.20 49.85
N VAL A 161 -44.39 6.31 49.36
CA VAL A 161 -44.11 5.43 48.21
C VAL A 161 -43.79 6.21 46.94
N GLU A 162 -44.42 7.36 46.72
CA GLU A 162 -44.20 8.17 45.52
C GLU A 162 -42.81 8.81 45.51
N GLU A 163 -42.35 9.30 46.66
CA GLU A 163 -40.98 9.82 46.82
C GLU A 163 -39.94 8.71 46.78
N GLU A 164 -40.28 7.52 47.27
CA GLU A 164 -39.40 6.34 47.17
C GLU A 164 -39.16 5.98 45.70
N ILE A 165 -40.22 5.86 44.89
CA ILE A 165 -40.11 5.56 43.46
C ILE A 165 -39.25 6.61 42.75
N LYS A 166 -39.52 7.91 43.00
CA LYS A 166 -38.72 9.00 42.41
C LYS A 166 -37.26 8.94 42.80
N ALA A 167 -36.96 8.71 44.07
CA ALA A 167 -35.58 8.61 44.54
C ALA A 167 -34.87 7.36 44.00
N THR A 168 -35.58 6.24 43.81
CA THR A 168 -35.01 5.05 43.16
C THR A 168 -34.75 5.26 41.67
N ASP A 169 -35.65 5.96 40.97
CA ASP A 169 -35.48 6.28 39.55
C ASP A 169 -34.30 7.23 39.32
N THR A 170 -34.20 8.29 40.13
CA THR A 170 -33.04 9.21 40.07
C THR A 170 -31.73 8.49 40.44
N LEU A 171 -31.74 7.58 41.40
CA LEU A 171 -30.57 6.78 41.73
C LEU A 171 -30.17 5.87 40.56
N ALA A 172 -31.14 5.27 39.87
CA ALA A 172 -30.89 4.41 38.72
C ALA A 172 -30.32 5.19 37.53
N THR A 173 -30.87 6.38 37.24
CA THR A 173 -30.37 7.24 36.16
C THR A 173 -28.95 7.74 36.44
N VAL A 174 -28.68 8.22 37.66
CA VAL A 174 -27.32 8.67 38.05
C VAL A 174 -26.31 7.52 37.95
N LYS A 175 -26.68 6.30 38.35
CA LYS A 175 -25.79 5.13 38.21
C LYS A 175 -25.54 4.76 36.76
N ALA A 176 -26.56 4.82 35.91
CA ALA A 176 -26.40 4.58 34.47
C ALA A 176 -25.46 5.62 33.85
N GLU A 177 -25.66 6.90 34.15
CA GLU A 177 -24.78 7.99 33.72
C GLU A 177 -23.35 7.81 34.22
N ALA A 178 -23.16 7.39 35.48
CA ALA A 178 -21.85 7.15 36.05
C ALA A 178 -21.09 6.01 35.35
N LEU A 179 -21.78 4.95 34.95
CA LEU A 179 -21.17 3.86 34.17
C LEU A 179 -20.73 4.34 32.79
N VAL A 180 -21.59 5.12 32.12
CA VAL A 180 -21.28 5.71 30.81
C VAL A 180 -20.09 6.68 30.92
N ALA A 181 -20.07 7.54 31.94
CA ALA A 181 -18.95 8.46 32.21
C ALA A 181 -17.63 7.71 32.48
N LYS A 182 -17.67 6.59 33.22
CA LYS A 182 -16.49 5.73 33.45
C LYS A 182 -15.99 5.09 32.15
N GLN A 183 -16.87 4.67 31.25
CA GLN A 183 -16.48 4.16 29.94
C GLN A 183 -15.84 5.25 29.06
N TYR A 184 -16.40 6.45 29.05
CA TYR A 184 -15.81 7.59 28.36
C TYR A 184 -14.43 7.95 28.94
N LYS A 185 -14.28 7.93 30.27
CA LYS A 185 -13.00 8.12 30.95
C LYS A 185 -11.95 7.10 30.48
N ALA A 186 -12.26 5.81 30.53
CA ALA A 186 -11.34 4.75 30.10
C ALA A 186 -10.91 4.93 28.62
N ARG A 187 -11.84 5.35 27.76
CA ARG A 187 -11.54 5.66 26.35
C ARG A 187 -10.65 6.89 26.21
N ALA A 188 -10.90 7.95 26.96
CA ALA A 188 -10.09 9.17 26.95
C ALA A 188 -8.66 8.87 27.46
N GLU A 189 -8.52 8.10 28.54
CA GLU A 189 -7.23 7.67 29.09
C GLU A 189 -6.44 6.81 28.09
N SER A 190 -7.11 5.89 27.37
CA SER A 190 -6.44 5.06 26.34
C SER A 190 -5.89 5.86 25.15
N ARG A 191 -6.44 7.05 24.90
CA ARG A 191 -6.02 7.96 23.81
C ARG A 191 -4.91 8.89 24.24
N MET A 192 -4.67 8.99 25.55
CA MET A 192 -3.63 9.84 26.07
C MET A 192 -2.27 9.22 25.73
N PRO A 193 -1.34 9.96 25.09
CA PRO A 193 0.00 9.46 24.89
C PRO A 193 0.61 9.23 26.28
N SER A 194 0.88 7.96 26.62
CA SER A 194 1.51 7.59 27.89
C SER A 194 2.80 8.38 28.03
N ASN A 195 2.81 9.30 29.00
CA ASN A 195 4.00 10.02 29.38
C ASN A 195 4.95 8.99 30.04
N PRO A 196 6.17 8.75 29.54
CA PRO A 196 7.07 7.74 30.11
C PRO A 196 7.47 8.00 31.58
N SER A 197 7.09 9.14 32.14
CA SER A 197 7.64 9.65 33.39
C SER A 197 6.72 9.53 34.62
N GLU A 198 5.52 8.95 34.50
CA GLU A 198 4.54 8.87 35.62
C GLU A 198 4.09 7.45 36.00
N LYS A 199 4.79 6.40 35.57
CA LYS A 199 4.63 5.08 36.18
C LYS A 199 5.46 4.98 37.47
N LYS A 200 4.94 5.58 38.55
CA LYS A 200 5.40 5.27 39.91
C LYS A 200 4.22 5.13 40.85
N SER A 201 3.50 4.01 40.72
CA SER A 201 2.99 3.19 41.82
C SER A 201 2.02 2.15 41.27
N GLU A 202 2.10 0.95 41.85
CA GLU A 202 1.14 -0.15 41.78
C GLU A 202 1.29 -1.18 40.65
N GLU A 203 1.95 -2.25 41.10
CA GLU A 203 1.67 -3.67 40.84
C GLU A 203 2.31 -4.34 39.63
N ASP A 204 2.97 -5.43 39.99
CA ASP A 204 3.97 -6.21 39.29
C ASP A 204 3.33 -7.09 38.21
N VAL A 205 3.50 -6.71 36.95
CA VAL A 205 3.48 -7.64 35.81
C VAL A 205 4.60 -7.18 34.86
N PRO A 206 5.59 -8.03 34.52
CA PRO A 206 6.65 -7.63 33.61
C PRO A 206 6.10 -7.46 32.21
N ALA A 207 5.73 -6.23 31.86
CA ALA A 207 5.49 -5.82 30.49
C ALA A 207 6.83 -5.79 29.75
N LYS A 208 7.01 -6.76 28.84
CA LYS A 208 8.12 -6.86 27.90
C LYS A 208 8.28 -5.52 27.17
N PRO A 209 9.49 -4.91 27.14
CA PRO A 209 9.68 -3.65 26.44
C PRO A 209 9.44 -3.86 24.95
N GLU A 210 8.61 -3.00 24.34
CA GLU A 210 8.67 -2.76 22.90
C GLU A 210 10.06 -2.21 22.59
N GLN A 211 10.94 -3.11 22.15
CA GLN A 211 12.23 -2.74 21.60
C GLN A 211 11.97 -1.78 20.44
N GLY A 212 12.52 -0.57 20.57
CA GLY A 212 12.78 0.28 19.41
C GLY A 212 13.44 -0.57 18.34
N GLN A 213 12.94 -0.46 17.11
CA GLN A 213 13.33 -1.26 15.95
C GLN A 213 14.82 -1.61 16.03
N PRO A 214 15.19 -2.86 16.35
CA PRO A 214 16.58 -3.23 16.47
C PRO A 214 17.25 -2.95 15.13
N ILE A 215 18.49 -2.47 15.18
CA ILE A 215 19.34 -2.34 13.99
C ILE A 215 19.20 -3.66 13.22
N PRO A 216 18.78 -3.63 11.94
CA PRO A 216 18.40 -4.83 11.24
C PRO A 216 19.60 -5.78 11.21
N ASP A 217 19.46 -6.94 11.86
CA ASP A 217 20.46 -7.98 11.86
C ASP A 217 20.82 -8.33 10.41
N ARG A 218 22.12 -8.42 10.12
CA ARG A 218 22.62 -8.73 8.77
C ARG A 218 22.00 -10.02 8.24
N ARG A 219 21.78 -11.02 9.11
CA ARG A 219 21.14 -12.29 8.73
C ARG A 219 19.64 -12.14 8.48
N ALA A 220 18.94 -11.31 9.26
CA ALA A 220 17.54 -10.98 9.01
C ALA A 220 17.34 -10.31 7.64
N LEU A 221 18.24 -9.40 7.26
CA LEU A 221 18.23 -8.77 5.93
C LEU A 221 18.45 -9.80 4.81
N ASP A 222 19.39 -10.72 4.99
CA ASP A 222 19.66 -11.75 3.98
C ASP A 222 18.53 -12.78 3.88
N TRP A 223 17.87 -13.11 4.99
CA TRP A 223 16.66 -13.94 5.00
C TRP A 223 15.50 -13.24 4.29
N GLN A 224 15.28 -11.95 4.55
CA GLN A 224 14.25 -11.16 3.85
C GLN A 224 14.53 -11.04 2.35
N LYS A 225 15.79 -10.82 1.95
CA LYS A 225 16.18 -10.79 0.52
C LYS A 225 15.87 -12.12 -0.18
N ARG A 226 16.07 -13.24 0.50
CA ARG A 226 15.75 -14.59 0.00
C ARG A 226 14.24 -14.82 -0.09
N ASN A 227 13.47 -14.22 0.82
CA ASN A 227 12.02 -14.37 0.94
C ASN A 227 11.28 -13.10 0.50
N LYS A 228 11.22 -12.83 -0.80
CA LYS A 228 10.60 -11.62 -1.38
C LYS A 228 9.11 -11.45 -1.06
N TRP A 229 8.42 -12.52 -0.66
CA TRP A 229 7.02 -12.49 -0.23
C TRP A 229 6.86 -11.84 1.16
N PHE A 230 7.94 -11.76 1.95
CA PHE A 230 7.88 -11.17 3.29
C PHE A 230 7.74 -9.64 3.19
N GLY A 231 6.64 -9.11 3.70
CA GLY A 231 6.28 -7.69 3.57
C GLY A 231 5.71 -7.31 2.21
N GLY A 232 5.29 -8.29 1.39
CA GLY A 232 4.61 -8.05 0.12
C GLY A 232 3.23 -7.39 0.29
N ASN A 233 2.74 -6.76 -0.78
CA ASN A 233 1.44 -6.05 -0.77
C ASN A 233 0.23 -6.98 -1.03
N GLU A 234 0.48 -8.20 -1.52
CA GLU A 234 -0.58 -9.16 -1.80
C GLU A 234 -1.17 -9.76 -0.52
N THR A 235 -2.46 -10.10 -0.55
CA THR A 235 -3.13 -10.71 0.62
C THR A 235 -2.48 -12.04 1.03
N SER A 236 -2.07 -12.88 0.08
CA SER A 236 -1.42 -14.16 0.40
C SER A 236 -0.05 -13.97 1.06
N ASP A 237 0.68 -12.94 0.65
CA ASP A 237 2.01 -12.60 1.15
C ASP A 237 1.94 -11.93 2.53
N ARG A 238 0.92 -11.10 2.77
CA ARG A 238 0.65 -10.54 4.11
C ARG A 238 0.31 -11.61 5.13
N ILE A 239 -0.54 -12.58 4.78
CA ILE A 239 -0.88 -13.71 5.66
C ILE A 239 0.37 -14.51 5.99
N MET A 240 1.19 -14.80 4.98
CA MET A 240 2.44 -15.54 5.15
C MET A 240 3.46 -14.76 6.01
N SER A 241 3.54 -13.45 5.85
CA SER A 241 4.38 -12.56 6.66
C SER A 241 3.94 -12.55 8.13
N GLN A 242 2.63 -12.48 8.37
CA GLN A 242 2.06 -12.56 9.73
C GLN A 242 2.33 -13.93 10.36
N ALA A 243 2.17 -15.01 9.60
CA ALA A 243 2.48 -16.35 10.09
C ALA A 243 3.97 -16.50 10.44
N ALA A 244 4.89 -15.95 9.65
CA ALA A 244 6.30 -15.93 9.98
C ALA A 244 6.59 -15.18 11.31
N VAL A 245 5.86 -14.09 11.58
CA VAL A 245 5.95 -13.37 12.87
C VAL A 245 5.39 -14.20 14.03
N LEU A 246 4.32 -14.97 13.81
CA LEU A 246 3.77 -15.87 14.82
C LEU A 246 4.75 -17.01 15.13
N ILE A 247 5.30 -17.66 14.11
CA ILE A 247 6.31 -18.71 14.25
C ILE A 247 7.56 -18.18 14.96
N HIS A 248 8.00 -16.95 14.67
CA HIS A 248 9.09 -16.31 15.40
C HIS A 248 8.80 -16.21 16.91
N LYS A 249 7.59 -15.85 17.31
CA LYS A 249 7.21 -15.78 18.72
C LYS A 249 7.24 -17.16 19.38
N GLU A 250 6.71 -18.18 18.70
CA GLU A 250 6.77 -19.57 19.18
C GLU A 250 8.22 -20.06 19.32
N LEU A 251 9.10 -19.75 18.36
CA LEU A 251 10.51 -20.13 18.46
C LEU A 251 11.23 -19.46 19.65
N ILE A 252 10.92 -18.19 19.93
CA ILE A 252 11.44 -17.52 21.12
C ILE A 252 10.91 -18.19 22.40
N GLU A 253 9.62 -18.58 22.42
CA GLU A 253 9.02 -19.31 23.55
C GLU A 253 9.65 -20.69 23.75
N ASP A 254 9.99 -21.38 22.66
CA ASP A 254 10.73 -22.64 22.65
C ASP A 254 12.21 -22.48 23.05
N GLY A 255 12.68 -21.23 23.24
CA GLY A 255 14.04 -20.89 23.65
C GLY A 255 15.03 -20.69 22.50
N ILE A 256 14.59 -20.87 21.25
CA ILE A 256 15.41 -20.74 20.05
C ILE A 256 15.44 -19.26 19.65
N ASN A 257 16.53 -18.58 19.96
CA ASN A 257 16.67 -17.14 19.74
C ASN A 257 17.56 -16.83 18.53
N PRO A 258 17.20 -15.82 17.70
CA PRO A 258 17.99 -15.43 16.54
C PRO A 258 19.38 -14.90 16.91
N GLU A 259 19.57 -14.39 18.13
CA GLU A 259 20.86 -13.85 18.60
C GLU A 259 21.82 -14.92 19.14
N LEU A 260 21.29 -15.99 19.75
CA LEU A 260 22.08 -17.04 20.37
C LEU A 260 22.42 -18.16 19.38
N GLU A 261 21.43 -18.59 18.59
CA GLU A 261 21.53 -19.75 17.69
C GLU A 261 20.93 -19.43 16.31
N PRO A 262 21.54 -18.52 15.54
CA PRO A 262 20.95 -18.01 14.31
C PRO A 262 20.76 -19.06 13.22
N GLU A 263 21.66 -20.06 13.10
CA GLU A 263 21.56 -21.08 12.05
C GLU A 263 20.39 -22.04 12.29
N GLU A 264 20.24 -22.48 13.54
CA GLU A 264 19.13 -23.34 13.97
C GLU A 264 17.81 -22.57 13.92
N TYR A 265 17.79 -21.33 14.40
CA TYR A 265 16.62 -20.46 14.36
C TYR A 265 16.05 -20.30 12.93
N TYR A 266 16.88 -19.91 11.96
CA TYR A 266 16.38 -19.69 10.59
C TYR A 266 16.06 -21.01 9.87
N ALA A 267 16.68 -22.13 10.24
CA ALA A 267 16.33 -23.45 9.71
C ALA A 267 14.96 -23.92 10.21
N GLU A 268 14.70 -23.78 11.51
CA GLU A 268 13.43 -24.13 12.15
C GLU A 268 12.29 -23.20 11.69
N LEU A 269 12.55 -21.90 11.59
CA LEU A 269 11.57 -20.94 11.05
C LEU A 269 11.14 -21.32 9.63
N ASP A 270 12.11 -21.58 8.75
CA ASP A 270 11.84 -22.00 7.38
C ASP A 270 11.12 -23.38 7.33
N ALA A 271 11.43 -24.31 8.23
CA ALA A 271 10.82 -25.63 8.29
C ALA A 271 9.33 -25.56 8.70
N ARG A 272 9.02 -24.86 9.79
CA ARG A 272 7.64 -24.63 10.24
C ARG A 272 6.84 -23.87 9.19
N LEU A 273 7.43 -22.83 8.59
CA LEU A 273 6.75 -22.05 7.56
C LEU A 273 6.46 -22.88 6.29
N ARG A 274 7.35 -23.82 5.91
CA ARG A 274 7.09 -24.77 4.81
C ARG A 274 6.01 -25.77 5.13
N SER A 275 5.88 -26.16 6.40
CA SER A 275 4.81 -27.04 6.89
C SER A 275 3.44 -26.37 6.82
N GLU A 276 3.36 -25.10 7.23
CA GLU A 276 2.11 -24.32 7.21
C GLU A 276 1.69 -23.88 5.80
N PHE A 277 2.65 -23.59 4.93
CA PHE A 277 2.39 -23.12 3.56
C PHE A 277 2.96 -24.08 2.50
N PRO A 278 2.54 -25.36 2.47
CA PRO A 278 3.06 -26.31 1.51
C PRO A 278 2.80 -25.85 0.07
N ASP A 279 1.68 -25.17 -0.17
CA ASP A 279 1.31 -24.66 -1.50
C ASP A 279 2.25 -23.57 -2.04
N LYS A 280 2.80 -22.72 -1.16
CA LYS A 280 3.72 -21.64 -1.56
C LYS A 280 5.15 -22.15 -1.80
N PHE A 281 5.54 -23.22 -1.12
CA PHE A 281 6.89 -23.80 -1.22
C PHE A 281 6.97 -25.09 -2.02
N LYS A 282 5.86 -25.57 -2.59
CA LYS A 282 5.87 -26.61 -3.62
C LYS A 282 6.75 -26.11 -4.77
N GLN A 283 7.93 -26.70 -4.89
CA GLN A 283 8.74 -26.52 -6.09
C GLN A 283 7.87 -26.87 -7.29
N LYS A 284 7.67 -25.91 -8.20
CA LYS A 284 7.08 -26.14 -9.54
C LYS A 284 7.94 -27.09 -10.42
N GLY A 285 8.85 -27.85 -9.83
CA GLY A 285 9.80 -28.76 -10.48
C GLY A 285 9.81 -30.20 -9.96
N ALA A 286 9.08 -30.54 -8.88
CA ALA A 286 8.89 -31.93 -8.52
C ALA A 286 7.60 -32.45 -9.16
N LYS A 287 7.63 -32.61 -10.50
CA LYS A 287 6.75 -33.62 -11.12
C LYS A 287 7.03 -34.90 -10.36
N LYS A 288 6.07 -35.37 -9.56
CA LYS A 288 6.10 -36.73 -9.02
C LYS A 288 6.38 -37.62 -10.22
N VAL A 289 7.58 -38.19 -10.29
CA VAL A 289 7.90 -39.19 -11.30
C VAL A 289 6.96 -40.34 -10.97
N PRO A 290 5.95 -40.64 -11.82
CA PRO A 290 5.10 -41.78 -11.52
C PRO A 290 5.99 -43.01 -11.53
N THR A 291 5.95 -43.78 -10.44
CA THR A 291 6.53 -45.11 -10.38
C THR A 291 5.99 -45.90 -11.57
N VAL A 292 6.86 -46.22 -12.52
CA VAL A 292 6.52 -46.96 -13.74
C VAL A 292 6.25 -48.41 -13.33
N VAL A 293 5.00 -48.68 -12.97
CA VAL A 293 4.42 -50.00 -13.21
C VAL A 293 4.16 -50.09 -14.71
N GLY A 294 4.72 -51.12 -15.34
CA GLY A 294 4.68 -51.33 -16.78
C GLY A 294 3.25 -51.22 -17.33
N GLY A 295 3.05 -50.25 -18.21
CA GLY A 295 1.80 -50.01 -18.91
C GLY A 295 2.06 -49.16 -20.14
N THR A 296 2.23 -49.83 -21.28
CA THR A 296 2.08 -49.35 -22.67
C THR A 296 2.30 -47.86 -22.96
N ARG A 297 3.41 -47.58 -23.68
CA ARG A 297 3.75 -46.30 -24.33
C ARG A 297 2.52 -45.59 -24.92
N ALA A 298 2.13 -44.46 -24.35
CA ALA A 298 1.42 -43.41 -25.08
C ALA A 298 2.45 -42.45 -25.68
N THR A 299 2.33 -42.22 -26.98
CA THR A 299 3.30 -41.57 -27.85
C THR A 299 3.49 -40.09 -27.54
N VAL A 300 4.75 -39.65 -27.58
CA VAL A 300 5.18 -38.26 -27.76
C VAL A 300 4.33 -37.64 -28.87
N GLY A 301 3.56 -36.60 -28.54
CA GLY A 301 2.68 -35.91 -29.49
C GLY A 301 3.51 -35.27 -30.59
N THR A 302 3.51 -35.87 -31.78
CA THR A 302 4.07 -35.26 -32.99
C THR A 302 3.14 -34.13 -33.41
N SER A 303 3.66 -32.90 -33.54
CA SER A 303 2.94 -31.70 -34.02
C SER A 303 2.67 -31.75 -35.52
N LYS A 304 2.08 -32.86 -35.98
CA LYS A 304 1.74 -33.13 -37.37
C LYS A 304 0.26 -32.86 -37.58
N VAL A 305 -0.05 -31.87 -38.41
CA VAL A 305 -1.43 -31.50 -38.75
C VAL A 305 -1.71 -32.02 -40.15
N LYS A 306 -2.79 -32.79 -40.30
CA LYS A 306 -3.31 -33.23 -41.59
C LYS A 306 -4.18 -32.14 -42.19
N LEU A 307 -3.86 -31.73 -43.41
CA LEU A 307 -4.68 -30.84 -44.20
C LEU A 307 -5.42 -31.63 -45.28
N THR A 308 -6.72 -31.43 -45.39
CA THR A 308 -7.53 -32.01 -46.47
C THR A 308 -7.33 -31.19 -47.74
N LYS A 309 -7.63 -31.78 -48.91
CA LYS A 309 -7.49 -31.07 -50.20
C LYS A 309 -8.26 -29.74 -50.27
N THR A 310 -9.46 -29.69 -49.68
CA THR A 310 -10.26 -28.44 -49.61
C THR A 310 -9.60 -27.37 -48.75
N GLU A 311 -8.86 -27.76 -47.72
CA GLU A 311 -8.08 -26.85 -46.86
C GLU A 311 -6.80 -26.36 -47.57
N VAL A 312 -6.15 -27.23 -48.34
CA VAL A 312 -5.00 -26.87 -49.20
C VAL A 312 -5.43 -25.88 -50.28
N GLU A 313 -6.56 -26.14 -50.96
CA GLU A 313 -7.13 -25.21 -51.94
C GLU A 313 -7.55 -23.89 -51.30
N MET A 314 -8.08 -23.92 -50.07
CA MET A 314 -8.42 -22.71 -49.33
C MET A 314 -7.17 -21.89 -48.97
N ALA A 315 -6.10 -22.54 -48.51
CA ALA A 315 -4.83 -21.87 -48.23
C ALA A 315 -4.25 -21.21 -49.50
N GLN A 316 -4.26 -21.92 -50.63
CA GLN A 316 -3.84 -21.38 -51.93
C GLN A 316 -4.74 -20.22 -52.39
N ARG A 317 -6.06 -20.32 -52.21
CA ARG A 317 -7.01 -19.25 -52.56
C ARG A 317 -6.83 -18.01 -51.69
N LEU A 318 -6.46 -18.20 -50.43
CA LEU A 318 -6.16 -17.11 -49.48
C LEU A 318 -4.72 -16.58 -49.62
N GLY A 319 -3.88 -17.23 -50.44
CA GLY A 319 -2.47 -16.84 -50.61
C GLY A 319 -1.60 -17.08 -49.38
N VAL A 320 -2.00 -17.97 -48.47
CA VAL A 320 -1.31 -18.27 -47.21
C VAL A 320 -0.54 -19.58 -47.34
N ASP A 321 0.65 -19.66 -46.73
CA ASP A 321 1.45 -20.89 -46.76
C ASP A 321 0.76 -22.03 -45.98
N LEU A 322 0.98 -23.27 -46.44
CA LEU A 322 0.36 -24.46 -45.85
C LEU A 322 0.78 -24.65 -44.38
N LYS A 323 1.99 -24.22 -44.00
CA LYS A 323 2.49 -24.29 -42.62
C LYS A 323 1.74 -23.33 -41.69
N GLU A 324 1.45 -22.12 -42.14
CA GLU A 324 0.71 -21.12 -41.35
C GLU A 324 -0.76 -21.50 -41.20
N TYR A 325 -1.38 -21.98 -42.28
CA TYR A 325 -2.74 -22.48 -42.25
C TYR A 325 -2.88 -23.65 -41.25
N ALA A 326 -1.94 -24.59 -41.26
CA ALA A 326 -1.89 -25.70 -40.30
C ALA A 326 -1.78 -25.23 -38.83
N ARG A 327 -0.96 -24.21 -38.55
CA ARG A 327 -0.84 -23.60 -37.21
C ARG A 327 -2.15 -22.96 -36.76
N GLN A 328 -2.83 -22.24 -37.65
CA GLN A 328 -4.10 -21.59 -37.32
C GLN A 328 -5.21 -22.60 -37.05
N LYS A 329 -5.29 -23.66 -37.87
CA LYS A 329 -6.19 -24.80 -37.63
C LYS A 329 -5.95 -25.45 -36.27
N GLN A 330 -4.68 -25.66 -35.90
CA GLN A 330 -4.32 -26.21 -34.58
C GLN A 330 -4.73 -25.28 -33.44
N ARG A 331 -4.56 -23.95 -33.59
CA ARG A 331 -5.00 -22.96 -32.60
C ARG A 331 -6.52 -22.93 -32.45
N GLN A 332 -7.27 -22.98 -33.56
CA GLN A 332 -8.73 -23.02 -33.51
C GLN A 332 -9.24 -24.30 -32.85
N ASN A 333 -8.65 -25.47 -33.16
CA ASN A 333 -9.00 -26.73 -32.49
C ASN A 333 -8.72 -26.69 -30.98
N LYS A 334 -7.69 -25.96 -30.54
CA LYS A 334 -7.39 -25.77 -29.11
C LYS A 334 -8.33 -24.77 -28.44
N ALA A 335 -8.79 -23.74 -29.17
CA ALA A 335 -9.69 -22.71 -28.64
C ALA A 335 -11.17 -23.13 -28.65
N GLY A 336 -11.59 -24.01 -29.55
CA GLY A 336 -12.95 -24.56 -29.63
C GLY A 336 -13.19 -25.81 -28.78
N GLY A 337 -12.18 -26.27 -28.02
CA GLY A 337 -12.25 -27.40 -27.10
C GLY A 337 -12.33 -26.95 -25.65
N GLN A 338 -13.41 -26.23 -25.29
CA GLN A 338 -13.87 -26.05 -23.90
C GLN A 338 -15.38 -26.21 -23.85
#